data_AF-A0A0P9CNG3-F1
#
_entry.id   AF-A0A0P9CNG3-F1
#
_cell.length_a   1.000
_cell.length_b   1.000
_cell.length_c   1.000
_cell.angle_alpha   90.00
_cell.angle_beta   90.00
_cell.angle_gamma   90.00
#
_symmetry.space_group_name_H-M   'P 1'
#
loop_
_entity.id
_entity.type
_entity.pdbx_description
1 polymer ?
#
loop_
_entity_poly.entity_id
_entity_poly.type
_entity_poly.pdbx_seq_one_letter_code
_entity_poly.pdbx_strand_id
1 'polypeptide(L)'
;AGAVLASYAGRRWLVAGRAEAATWPRAQAWPPNPNVLFEWRYIAGHITSGADDYGFIVSLSRPAPLSGRAPELLVMRTDAAGAFSSTTYPGTPSYDTGTATHTFAGTGGAASAVARYDGQAYHLSVTSPALTLADLVLRPRGPIIPEGGDGQIEAGNLLGFALDSDYYADWTAAEIGGNIVGVARVDMQGLRPKSTTPVPSGDY
;
A
#
# COMPACT_ATOMS: atom_id res chain seq x y z
N ALA A 1 11.53 35.58 13.83
CA ALA A 1 12.08 34.68 14.87
C ALA A 1 10.90 33.90 15.47
N GLY A 2 10.86 32.58 15.55
CA GLY A 2 11.84 31.58 15.20
C GLY A 2 11.13 30.28 14.77
N ALA A 3 11.71 29.63 13.77
CA ALA A 3 11.37 28.27 13.42
C ALA A 3 11.79 27.36 14.59
N VAL A 4 10.81 26.87 15.36
CA VAL A 4 11.06 25.75 16.26
C VAL A 4 10.98 24.49 15.40
N LEU A 5 12.14 24.10 14.88
CA LEU A 5 12.42 22.78 14.36
C LEU A 5 12.17 21.79 15.51
N ALA A 6 11.07 21.05 15.46
CA ALA A 6 10.93 19.83 16.24
C ALA A 6 11.81 18.76 15.58
N SER A 7 13.12 18.85 15.85
CA SER A 7 14.07 17.78 15.62
C SER A 7 13.77 16.65 16.60
N TYR A 8 13.23 15.54 16.12
CA TYR A 8 13.36 14.26 16.79
C TYR A 8 14.20 13.36 15.89
N ALA A 9 15.36 12.92 16.38
CA ALA A 9 16.35 12.09 15.66
C ALA A 9 17.04 12.71 14.43
N GLY A 10 17.29 14.02 14.41
CA GLY A 10 18.24 14.63 13.46
C GLY A 10 17.80 14.71 12.00
N ARG A 11 16.54 14.41 11.68
CA ARG A 11 15.98 14.60 10.32
C ARG A 11 15.05 15.81 10.30
N ARG A 12 15.27 16.74 9.37
CA ARG A 12 14.30 17.78 9.01
C ARG A 12 13.08 17.06 8.45
N TRP A 13 12.01 16.94 9.24
CA TRP A 13 10.69 16.75 8.67
C TRP A 13 10.45 17.99 7.82
N LEU A 14 10.53 17.83 6.50
CA LEU A 14 10.02 18.84 5.59
C LEU A 14 8.60 19.11 6.07
N VAL A 15 8.29 20.39 6.28
CA VAL A 15 6.90 20.84 6.34
C VAL A 15 6.25 20.20 5.11
N ALA A 16 5.45 19.15 5.29
CA ALA A 16 4.62 18.69 4.21
C ALA A 16 3.74 19.89 3.92
N GLY A 17 3.96 20.56 2.78
CA GLY A 17 2.99 21.54 2.30
C GLY A 17 1.62 20.88 2.29
N ARG A 18 0.54 21.65 2.43
CA ARG A 18 -0.79 21.13 2.09
C ARG A 18 -0.65 20.40 0.77
N ALA A 19 -1.16 19.16 0.67
CA ALA A 19 -1.27 18.59 -0.66
C ALA A 19 -2.10 19.55 -1.50
N GLU A 20 -1.54 19.93 -2.62
CA GLU A 20 -2.33 20.46 -3.70
C GLU A 20 -3.04 19.27 -4.32
N ALA A 21 -4.35 19.41 -4.58
CA ALA A 21 -5.11 18.47 -5.36
C ALA A 21 -4.31 18.12 -6.63
N ALA A 22 -3.82 16.90 -6.72
CA ALA A 22 -2.97 16.49 -7.81
C ALA A 22 -3.41 15.11 -8.26
N THR A 23 -3.96 15.03 -9.46
CA THR A 23 -4.24 13.75 -10.11
C THR A 23 -2.91 13.11 -10.48
N TRP A 24 -2.27 12.42 -9.54
CA TRP A 24 -1.01 11.75 -9.79
C TRP A 24 -1.23 10.64 -10.83
N PRO A 25 -0.43 10.58 -11.91
CA PRO A 25 -0.42 9.41 -12.75
C PRO A 25 0.07 8.19 -11.95
N ARG A 26 -0.27 6.98 -12.40
CA ARG A 26 0.17 5.71 -11.78
C ARG A 26 1.67 5.68 -11.51
N ALA A 27 2.48 6.16 -12.45
CA ALA A 27 3.93 6.22 -12.33
C ALA A 27 4.41 7.09 -11.15
N GLN A 28 3.62 8.06 -10.71
CA GLN A 28 3.92 8.92 -9.56
C GLN A 28 3.32 8.38 -8.25
N ALA A 29 2.14 7.76 -8.30
CA ALA A 29 1.49 7.16 -7.12
C ALA A 29 2.14 5.82 -6.69
N TRP A 30 2.76 5.10 -7.62
CA TRP A 30 3.31 3.78 -7.37
C TRP A 30 4.57 3.72 -6.49
N PRO A 31 5.59 4.59 -6.68
CA PRO A 31 6.80 4.56 -5.87
C PRO A 31 6.55 4.90 -4.39
N PRO A 32 7.42 4.45 -3.46
CA PRO A 32 7.39 4.86 -2.05
C PRO A 32 7.37 6.39 -1.88
N ASN A 33 6.52 6.89 -1.00
CA ASN A 33 6.52 8.31 -0.65
C ASN A 33 7.49 8.55 0.54
N PRO A 34 8.56 9.35 0.39
CA PRO A 34 9.50 9.59 1.49
C PRO A 34 8.94 10.49 2.61
N ASN A 35 7.77 11.11 2.41
CA ASN A 35 7.19 12.10 3.32
C ASN A 35 6.01 11.57 4.15
N VAL A 36 5.82 10.25 4.21
CA VAL A 36 4.72 9.60 4.96
C VAL A 36 5.25 8.87 6.19
N LEU A 37 4.42 8.78 7.23
CA LEU A 37 4.67 7.97 8.42
C LEU A 37 4.40 6.49 8.17
N PHE A 38 3.44 6.19 7.30
CA PHE A 38 3.05 4.84 6.93
C PHE A 38 2.64 4.85 5.47
N GLU A 39 2.97 3.81 4.74
CA GLU A 39 2.37 3.56 3.44
C GLU A 39 2.11 2.07 3.25
N TRP A 40 1.21 1.77 2.33
CA TRP A 40 0.98 0.42 1.88
C TRP A 40 0.67 0.35 0.39
N ARG A 41 0.96 -0.82 -0.18
CA ARG A 41 0.38 -1.28 -1.44
C ARG A 41 -0.59 -2.40 -1.09
N TYR A 42 -1.87 -2.10 -1.19
CA TYR A 42 -2.95 -3.02 -0.85
C TYR A 42 -3.62 -3.47 -2.14
N ILE A 43 -3.74 -4.77 -2.33
CA ILE A 43 -4.29 -5.37 -3.53
C ILE A 43 -5.35 -6.35 -3.08
N ALA A 44 -6.60 -6.09 -3.43
CA ALA A 44 -7.72 -6.98 -3.16
C ALA A 44 -8.33 -7.45 -4.47
N GLY A 45 -8.52 -8.75 -4.62
CA GLY A 45 -9.06 -9.31 -5.86
C GLY A 45 -9.93 -10.52 -5.63
N HIS A 46 -10.65 -10.86 -6.69
CA HIS A 46 -11.49 -12.05 -6.78
C HIS A 46 -11.15 -12.77 -8.08
N ILE A 47 -10.66 -14.01 -7.96
CA ILE A 47 -10.43 -14.92 -9.08
C ILE A 47 -11.68 -15.79 -9.21
N THR A 48 -12.19 -15.92 -10.43
CA THR A 48 -13.48 -16.54 -10.78
C THR A 48 -13.32 -17.71 -11.77
N SER A 49 -12.10 -18.21 -11.92
CA SER A 49 -11.77 -19.26 -12.90
C SER A 49 -12.20 -20.64 -12.41
N GLY A 50 -13.45 -21.02 -12.67
CA GLY A 50 -13.92 -22.40 -12.49
C GLY A 50 -13.82 -22.91 -11.05
N ALA A 51 -13.04 -23.98 -10.82
CA ALA A 51 -12.84 -24.55 -9.49
C ALA A 51 -11.95 -23.68 -8.57
N ASP A 52 -11.28 -22.66 -9.12
CA ASP A 52 -10.39 -21.74 -8.41
C ASP A 52 -11.08 -20.40 -8.09
N ASP A 53 -12.35 -20.46 -7.67
CA ASP A 53 -13.06 -19.29 -7.16
C ASP A 53 -12.57 -18.95 -5.74
N TYR A 54 -11.89 -17.80 -5.61
CA TYR A 54 -11.43 -17.29 -4.32
C TYR A 54 -11.21 -15.77 -4.32
N GLY A 55 -11.51 -15.15 -3.19
CA GLY A 55 -11.09 -13.79 -2.86
C GLY A 55 -9.71 -13.79 -2.21
N PHE A 56 -8.94 -12.73 -2.44
CA PHE A 56 -7.66 -12.52 -1.76
C PHE A 56 -7.42 -11.05 -1.42
N ILE A 57 -6.61 -10.83 -0.39
CA ILE A 57 -6.05 -9.53 -0.04
C ILE A 57 -4.56 -9.71 0.20
N VAL A 58 -3.76 -8.82 -0.37
CA VAL A 58 -2.32 -8.75 -0.16
C VAL A 58 -1.97 -7.30 0.16
N SER A 59 -1.34 -7.05 1.30
CA SER A 59 -0.89 -5.71 1.68
C SER A 59 0.58 -5.71 2.06
N LEU A 60 1.39 -4.89 1.38
CA LEU A 60 2.78 -4.65 1.71
C LEU A 60 2.84 -3.33 2.48
N SER A 61 3.09 -3.38 3.78
CA SER A 61 3.19 -2.18 4.61
C SER A 61 4.65 -1.74 4.79
N ARG A 62 4.86 -0.43 4.70
CA ARG A 62 6.16 0.20 4.94
C ARG A 62 5.98 1.35 5.93
N PRO A 63 6.03 1.07 7.23
CA PRO A 63 6.12 2.12 8.23
C PRO A 63 7.43 2.91 8.08
N ALA A 64 7.37 4.20 8.40
CA ALA A 64 8.56 4.99 8.64
C ALA A 64 9.30 4.42 9.87
N PRO A 65 10.65 4.44 9.89
CA PRO A 65 11.44 3.90 11.02
C PRO A 65 11.05 4.46 12.39
N LEU A 66 10.49 5.68 12.43
CA LEU A 66 10.14 6.39 13.66
C LEU A 66 8.76 6.03 14.20
N SER A 67 7.99 5.21 13.49
CA SER A 67 6.64 4.84 13.89
C SER A 67 6.56 3.78 15.00
N GLY A 68 7.69 3.15 15.34
CA GLY A 68 7.72 2.01 16.27
C GLY A 68 7.02 0.75 15.73
N ARG A 69 6.61 0.74 14.46
CA ARG A 69 5.99 -0.40 13.79
C ARG A 69 6.97 -1.09 12.86
N ALA A 70 6.90 -2.41 12.81
CA ALA A 70 7.65 -3.20 11.86
C ALA A 70 6.92 -3.24 10.50
N PRO A 71 7.66 -3.30 9.38
CA PRO A 71 7.06 -3.67 8.10
C PRO A 71 6.44 -5.05 8.13
N GLU A 72 5.32 -5.19 7.43
CA GLU A 72 4.51 -6.40 7.44
C GLU A 72 3.96 -6.70 6.04
N LEU A 73 3.81 -7.99 5.75
CA LEU A 73 3.03 -8.50 4.64
C LEU A 73 1.76 -9.14 5.21
N LEU A 74 0.59 -8.59 4.89
CA LEU A 74 -0.69 -9.24 5.15
C LEU A 74 -1.08 -10.07 3.93
N VAL A 75 -1.45 -11.33 4.17
CA VAL A 75 -2.08 -12.19 3.16
C VAL A 75 -3.39 -12.73 3.72
N MET A 76 -4.47 -12.51 3.01
CA MET A 76 -5.77 -13.08 3.30
C MET A 76 -6.29 -13.83 2.08
N ARG A 77 -7.01 -14.92 2.32
CA ARG A 77 -7.70 -15.70 1.28
C ARG A 77 -9.02 -16.19 1.81
N THR A 78 -10.05 -16.11 0.96
CA THR A 78 -11.36 -16.71 1.18
C THR A 78 -11.69 -17.58 -0.02
N ASP A 79 -11.95 -18.87 0.16
CA ASP A 79 -12.43 -19.72 -0.93
C ASP A 79 -13.94 -19.59 -1.16
N ALA A 80 -14.45 -20.13 -2.27
CA ALA A 80 -15.88 -20.11 -2.59
C ALA A 80 -16.76 -20.87 -1.58
N ALA A 81 -16.19 -21.81 -0.81
CA ALA A 81 -16.89 -22.52 0.25
C ALA A 81 -16.96 -21.72 1.57
N GLY A 82 -16.28 -20.56 1.63
CA GLY A 82 -16.24 -19.66 2.77
C GLY A 82 -15.10 -19.94 3.76
N ALA A 83 -14.18 -20.86 3.45
CA ALA A 83 -12.99 -21.04 4.28
C ALA A 83 -12.10 -19.80 4.18
N PHE A 84 -11.71 -19.27 5.34
CA PHE A 84 -11.00 -18.01 5.46
C PHE A 84 -9.65 -18.18 6.16
N SER A 85 -8.64 -17.47 5.65
CA SER A 85 -7.33 -17.34 6.27
C SER A 85 -6.87 -15.89 6.23
N SER A 86 -6.18 -15.45 7.29
CA SER A 86 -5.60 -14.12 7.40
C SER A 86 -4.34 -14.20 8.26
N THR A 87 -3.19 -13.91 7.66
CA THR A 87 -1.90 -13.99 8.33
C THR A 87 -1.05 -12.77 8.01
N THR A 88 -0.44 -12.21 9.06
CA THR A 88 0.55 -11.13 8.94
C THR A 88 1.94 -11.71 9.13
N TYR A 89 2.83 -11.43 8.19
CA TYR A 89 4.21 -11.87 8.21
C TYR A 89 5.13 -10.68 8.47
N PRO A 90 5.90 -10.65 9.57
CA PRO A 90 6.94 -9.65 9.75
C PRO A 90 8.07 -9.90 8.74
N GLY A 91 8.76 -8.83 8.34
CA GLY A 91 9.80 -8.97 7.33
C GLY A 91 10.46 -7.67 6.92
N THR A 92 11.13 -7.73 5.77
CA THR A 92 11.90 -6.61 5.22
C THR A 92 11.33 -6.21 3.87
N PRO A 93 10.87 -4.95 3.70
CA PRO A 93 10.48 -4.41 2.42
C PRO A 93 11.70 -3.81 1.71
N SER A 94 11.68 -3.83 0.39
CA SER A 94 12.61 -3.08 -0.45
C SER A 94 11.88 -2.53 -1.68
N TYR A 95 12.46 -1.50 -2.29
CA TYR A 95 11.95 -0.93 -3.54
C TYR A 95 13.10 -0.71 -4.51
N ASP A 96 12.95 -1.24 -5.72
CA ASP A 96 13.86 -1.02 -6.84
C ASP A 96 13.25 0.02 -7.79
N THR A 97 13.93 1.18 -7.89
CA THR A 97 13.51 2.28 -8.76
C THR A 97 13.71 1.98 -10.24
N GLY A 98 14.67 1.12 -10.62
CA GLY A 98 14.95 0.80 -12.02
C GLY A 98 13.86 -0.06 -12.66
N THR A 99 13.19 -0.89 -11.85
CA THR A 99 12.12 -1.78 -12.30
C THR A 99 10.73 -1.41 -11.77
N ALA A 100 10.64 -0.37 -10.93
CA ALA A 100 9.44 0.03 -10.21
C ALA A 100 8.81 -1.13 -9.42
N THR A 101 9.64 -1.84 -8.65
CA THR A 101 9.27 -3.09 -7.96
C THR A 101 9.35 -2.93 -6.45
N HIS A 102 8.25 -3.22 -5.76
CA HIS A 102 8.21 -3.46 -4.32
C HIS A 102 8.45 -4.95 -4.07
N THR A 103 9.36 -5.26 -3.15
CA THR A 103 9.63 -6.64 -2.72
C THR A 103 9.48 -6.73 -1.21
N PHE A 104 8.89 -7.82 -0.74
CA PHE A 104 8.82 -8.15 0.67
C PHE A 104 9.36 -9.56 0.92
N ALA A 105 10.28 -9.67 1.87
CA ALA A 105 10.82 -10.94 2.35
C ALA A 105 10.41 -11.15 3.81
N GLY A 106 9.56 -12.15 4.06
CA GLY A 106 9.16 -12.55 5.40
C GLY A 106 10.31 -13.17 6.18
N THR A 107 10.33 -12.94 7.49
CA THR A 107 11.35 -13.51 8.39
C THR A 107 11.39 -15.05 8.27
N GLY A 108 12.59 -15.60 8.15
CA GLY A 108 12.78 -17.05 8.01
C GLY A 108 12.24 -17.66 6.71
N GLY A 109 11.85 -16.84 5.72
CA GLY A 109 11.31 -17.32 4.45
C GLY A 109 9.86 -17.79 4.52
N ALA A 110 9.12 -17.42 5.56
CA ALA A 110 7.73 -17.87 5.77
C ALA A 110 6.73 -17.36 4.71
N ALA A 111 7.03 -16.21 4.10
CA ALA A 111 6.26 -15.65 3.00
C ALA A 111 7.11 -14.68 2.17
N SER A 112 6.71 -14.41 0.94
CA SER A 112 7.28 -13.36 0.10
C SER A 112 6.22 -12.74 -0.81
N ALA A 113 6.44 -11.49 -1.21
CA ALA A 113 5.63 -10.81 -2.20
C ALA A 113 6.49 -9.92 -3.10
N VAL A 114 6.12 -9.83 -4.37
CA VAL A 114 6.69 -8.92 -5.36
C VAL A 114 5.52 -8.21 -6.04
N ALA A 115 5.52 -6.89 -6.01
CA ALA A 115 4.54 -6.07 -6.70
C ALA A 115 5.27 -5.07 -7.60
N ARG A 116 4.98 -5.06 -8.90
CA ARG A 116 5.67 -4.21 -9.89
C ARG A 116 4.66 -3.45 -10.74
N TYR A 117 5.00 -2.22 -11.13
CA TYR A 117 4.28 -1.50 -12.19
C TYR A 117 5.20 -1.34 -13.40
N ASP A 118 4.81 -1.87 -14.56
CA ASP A 118 5.66 -1.90 -15.75
C ASP A 118 5.47 -0.68 -16.69
N GLY A 119 4.63 0.27 -16.27
CA GLY A 119 4.21 1.41 -17.08
C GLY A 119 2.85 1.23 -17.74
N GLN A 120 2.30 0.01 -17.76
CA GLN A 120 1.00 -0.33 -18.36
C GLN A 120 0.11 -1.13 -17.40
N ALA A 121 0.67 -2.12 -16.72
CA ALA A 121 -0.03 -3.01 -15.81
C ALA A 121 0.74 -3.19 -14.50
N TYR A 122 0.02 -3.64 -13.47
CA TYR A 122 0.65 -4.13 -12.26
C TYR A 122 0.88 -5.64 -12.36
N HIS A 123 1.95 -6.11 -11.74
CA HIS A 123 2.28 -7.52 -11.62
C HIS A 123 2.39 -7.86 -10.14
N LEU A 124 1.75 -8.95 -9.72
CA LEU A 124 1.77 -9.43 -8.35
C LEU A 124 2.20 -10.90 -8.30
N SER A 125 3.28 -11.16 -7.58
CA SER A 125 3.69 -12.51 -7.16
C SER A 125 3.62 -12.60 -5.64
N VAL A 126 3.08 -13.71 -5.12
CA VAL A 126 2.98 -13.97 -3.68
C VAL A 126 3.29 -15.44 -3.44
N THR A 127 4.10 -15.73 -2.43
CA THR A 127 4.31 -17.08 -1.93
C THR A 127 4.04 -17.07 -0.43
N SER A 128 3.02 -17.81 0.00
CA SER A 128 2.67 -17.99 1.40
C SER A 128 1.91 -19.31 1.57
N PRO A 129 1.79 -19.85 2.81
CA PRO A 129 0.94 -21.01 3.06
C PRO A 129 -0.51 -20.87 2.61
N ALA A 130 -1.08 -19.67 2.66
CA ALA A 130 -2.48 -19.41 2.31
C ALA A 130 -2.70 -19.17 0.80
N LEU A 131 -1.73 -18.55 0.14
CA LEU A 131 -1.86 -18.04 -1.22
C LEU A 131 -0.52 -18.13 -1.96
N THR A 132 -0.57 -18.73 -3.15
CA THR A 132 0.54 -18.75 -4.10
C THR A 132 0.07 -18.17 -5.43
N LEU A 133 0.65 -17.04 -5.82
CA LEU A 133 0.44 -16.36 -7.10
C LEU A 133 1.81 -16.23 -7.78
N ALA A 134 1.99 -16.82 -8.96
CA ALA A 134 3.27 -16.78 -9.66
C ALA A 134 3.50 -15.43 -10.38
N ASP A 135 2.53 -14.98 -11.16
CA ASP A 135 2.49 -13.65 -11.79
C ASP A 135 1.03 -13.33 -12.15
N LEU A 136 0.36 -12.60 -11.26
CA LEU A 136 -0.97 -12.07 -11.51
C LEU A 136 -0.83 -10.71 -12.18
N VAL A 137 -1.27 -10.61 -13.42
CA VAL A 137 -1.25 -9.34 -14.17
C VAL A 137 -2.55 -8.60 -13.90
N LEU A 138 -2.45 -7.37 -13.41
CA LEU A 138 -3.58 -6.50 -13.09
C LEU A 138 -3.59 -5.35 -14.09
N ARG A 139 -4.47 -5.44 -15.10
CA ARG A 139 -4.58 -4.42 -16.15
C ARG A 139 -5.60 -3.36 -15.77
N PRO A 140 -5.20 -2.09 -15.62
CA PRO A 140 -6.12 -1.00 -15.38
C PRO A 140 -7.23 -0.91 -16.42
N ARG A 141 -8.45 -0.61 -15.98
CA ARG A 141 -9.64 -0.51 -16.83
C ARG A 141 -10.14 0.92 -17.03
N GLY A 142 -9.42 1.91 -16.50
CA GLY A 142 -9.80 3.31 -16.57
C GLY A 142 -8.68 4.25 -16.10
N PRO A 143 -8.99 5.52 -15.84
CA PRO A 143 -8.08 6.41 -15.14
C PRO A 143 -7.88 5.95 -13.69
N ILE A 144 -6.73 6.31 -13.11
CA ILE A 144 -6.49 6.17 -11.67
C ILE A 144 -7.52 7.01 -10.89
N ILE A 145 -7.95 6.51 -9.74
CA ILE A 145 -8.98 7.11 -8.89
C ILE A 145 -8.29 7.83 -7.74
N PRO A 146 -8.32 9.17 -7.69
CA PRO A 146 -7.96 9.92 -6.50
C PRO A 146 -9.10 9.81 -5.47
N GLU A 147 -8.89 9.04 -4.40
CA GLU A 147 -9.91 8.85 -3.37
C GLU A 147 -10.12 10.16 -2.57
N GLY A 148 -11.35 10.44 -2.15
CA GLY A 148 -11.71 11.75 -1.58
C GLY A 148 -11.89 12.87 -2.62
N GLY A 149 -11.74 12.54 -3.92
CA GLY A 149 -11.93 13.46 -5.05
C GLY A 149 -10.63 14.06 -5.56
N ASP A 150 -9.70 14.37 -4.67
CA ASP A 150 -8.37 14.91 -4.98
C ASP A 150 -7.20 14.04 -4.51
N GLY A 151 -7.50 12.87 -3.94
CA GLY A 151 -6.52 11.92 -3.41
C GLY A 151 -6.20 12.18 -1.95
N GLN A 152 -6.77 13.22 -1.33
CA GLN A 152 -6.56 13.55 0.08
C GLN A 152 -7.77 13.15 0.93
N ILE A 153 -7.52 12.38 1.98
CA ILE A 153 -8.55 12.00 2.96
C ILE A 153 -8.05 12.28 4.37
N GLU A 154 -8.88 12.88 5.23
CA GLU A 154 -8.59 12.98 6.65
C GLU A 154 -8.61 11.58 7.29
N ALA A 155 -7.47 11.17 7.87
CA ALA A 155 -7.23 9.78 8.27
C ALA A 155 -7.23 9.56 9.79
N GLY A 156 -7.51 10.60 10.57
CA GLY A 156 -7.59 10.55 12.04
C GLY A 156 -6.31 11.01 12.74
N ASN A 157 -5.97 10.39 13.87
CA ASN A 157 -4.84 10.80 14.71
C ASN A 157 -3.88 9.64 15.00
N LEU A 158 -2.57 9.89 14.99
CA LEU A 158 -1.54 8.91 15.34
C LEU A 158 -0.35 9.59 16.03
N LEU A 159 0.12 9.02 17.14
CA LEU A 159 1.22 9.57 17.94
C LEU A 159 0.99 11.05 18.33
N GLY A 160 -0.26 11.43 18.54
CA GLY A 160 -0.64 12.81 18.84
C GLY A 160 -0.65 13.76 17.63
N PHE A 161 -0.56 13.27 16.40
CA PHE A 161 -0.67 14.10 15.18
C PHE A 161 -1.94 13.77 14.41
N ALA A 162 -2.65 14.79 13.95
CA ALA A 162 -3.67 14.61 12.92
C ALA A 162 -3.00 14.16 11.62
N LEU A 163 -3.62 13.22 10.93
CA LEU A 163 -3.09 12.60 9.71
C LEU A 163 -3.97 12.92 8.51
N ASP A 164 -3.31 13.22 7.40
CA ASP A 164 -3.91 13.18 6.07
C ASP A 164 -3.40 11.93 5.33
N SER A 165 -4.23 11.39 4.47
CA SER A 165 -3.90 10.27 3.60
C SER A 165 -3.77 10.75 2.16
N ASP A 166 -2.66 10.41 1.50
CA ASP A 166 -2.58 10.38 0.04
C ASP A 166 -3.08 9.01 -0.41
N TYR A 167 -4.21 8.92 -1.13
CA TYR A 167 -4.85 7.67 -1.49
C TYR A 167 -5.29 7.67 -2.96
N TYR A 168 -4.67 6.76 -3.72
CA TYR A 168 -5.02 6.48 -5.10
C TYR A 168 -5.40 5.02 -5.27
N ALA A 169 -6.45 4.76 -6.03
CA ALA A 169 -6.94 3.42 -6.31
C ALA A 169 -7.03 3.16 -7.82
N ASP A 170 -7.08 1.89 -8.19
CA ASP A 170 -7.27 1.49 -9.58
C ASP A 170 -8.12 0.22 -9.68
N TRP A 171 -9.08 0.22 -10.59
CA TRP A 171 -9.86 -0.97 -10.93
C TRP A 171 -9.20 -1.70 -12.09
N THR A 172 -8.94 -2.97 -11.89
CA THR A 172 -8.17 -3.80 -12.82
C THR A 172 -8.93 -5.06 -13.22
N ALA A 173 -8.72 -5.50 -14.46
CA ALA A 173 -8.95 -6.89 -14.81
C ALA A 173 -7.76 -7.71 -14.31
N ALA A 174 -8.03 -8.87 -13.72
CA ALA A 174 -7.01 -9.79 -13.25
C ALA A 174 -6.77 -10.87 -14.30
N GLU A 175 -5.52 -11.09 -14.67
CA GLU A 175 -5.09 -12.01 -15.72
C GLU A 175 -4.03 -13.00 -15.24
N ILE A 176 -4.19 -14.27 -15.65
CA ILE A 176 -3.19 -15.33 -15.45
C ILE A 176 -2.95 -15.99 -16.80
N GLY A 177 -1.68 -16.05 -17.22
CA GLY A 177 -1.30 -16.62 -18.52
C GLY A 177 -1.96 -15.92 -19.72
N GLY A 178 -2.30 -14.63 -19.58
CA GLY A 178 -2.97 -13.83 -20.62
C GLY A 178 -4.50 -13.98 -20.69
N ASN A 179 -5.11 -14.80 -19.83
CA ASN A 179 -6.56 -14.93 -19.77
C ASN A 179 -7.12 -14.10 -18.61
N ILE A 180 -8.22 -13.38 -18.85
CA ILE A 180 -8.94 -12.67 -17.77
C ILE A 180 -9.62 -13.72 -16.88
N VAL A 181 -9.24 -13.73 -15.61
CA VAL A 181 -9.73 -14.68 -14.60
C VAL A 181 -10.51 -14.00 -13.48
N GLY A 182 -10.60 -12.67 -13.47
CA GLY A 182 -11.35 -11.96 -12.45
C GLY A 182 -11.10 -10.46 -12.44
N VAL A 183 -11.29 -9.85 -11.27
CA VAL A 183 -11.10 -8.41 -11.04
C VAL A 183 -10.28 -8.17 -9.78
N ALA A 184 -9.58 -7.05 -9.74
CA ALA A 184 -8.92 -6.60 -8.52
C ALA A 184 -8.90 -5.09 -8.43
N ARG A 185 -8.73 -4.59 -7.20
CA ARG A 185 -8.42 -3.21 -6.90
C ARG A 185 -6.99 -3.10 -6.38
N VAL A 186 -6.26 -2.13 -6.89
CA VAL A 186 -4.92 -1.77 -6.42
C VAL A 186 -5.01 -0.43 -5.72
N ASP A 187 -4.67 -0.42 -4.43
CA ASP A 187 -4.74 0.74 -3.55
C ASP A 187 -3.31 1.14 -3.14
N MET A 188 -2.96 2.40 -3.42
CA MET A 188 -1.70 3.05 -3.09
C MET A 188 -1.99 4.14 -2.09
N GLN A 189 -1.61 3.90 -0.83
CA GLN A 189 -1.97 4.81 0.25
C GLN A 189 -0.78 5.13 1.14
N GLY A 190 -0.66 6.40 1.52
CA GLY A 190 0.33 6.90 2.46
C GLY A 190 -0.28 7.86 3.46
N LEU A 191 0.04 7.69 4.74
CA LEU A 191 -0.40 8.56 5.84
C LEU A 191 0.69 9.55 6.20
N ARG A 192 0.40 10.85 6.13
CA ARG A 192 1.32 11.92 6.53
C ARG A 192 0.75 12.75 7.68
N PRO A 193 1.60 13.36 8.52
CA PRO A 193 1.14 14.34 9.50
C PRO A 193 0.58 15.60 8.81
N LYS A 194 -0.57 16.07 9.26
CA LYS A 194 -1.20 17.34 8.84
C LYS A 194 -0.48 18.57 9.41
N SER A 195 0.29 18.39 10.49
CA SER A 195 0.96 19.45 11.24
C SER A 195 2.25 18.93 11.88
N THR A 196 3.22 19.83 12.10
CA THR A 196 4.43 19.59 12.90
C THR A 196 4.22 19.77 14.40
N THR A 197 3.05 20.27 14.80
CA THR A 197 2.66 20.45 16.20
C THR A 197 1.75 19.30 16.58
N PRO A 198 2.05 18.55 17.66
CA PRO A 198 1.11 17.59 18.22
C PRO A 198 -0.23 18.28 18.48
N VAL A 199 -1.33 17.58 18.20
CA VAL A 199 -2.66 17.97 18.65
C VAL A 199 -2.55 18.12 20.17
N PRO A 200 -2.94 19.27 20.75
CA PRO A 200 -3.00 19.43 22.19
C PRO A 200 -3.77 18.24 22.75
N SER A 201 -3.22 17.55 23.74
CA SER A 201 -3.89 16.44 24.41
C SER A 201 -5.21 16.97 25.00
N GLY A 202 -6.28 16.83 24.25
CA GLY A 202 -7.62 16.78 24.80
C GLY A 202 -7.80 15.34 25.25
N ASP A 203 -7.96 15.16 26.55
CA ASP A 203 -8.26 13.87 27.17
C ASP A 203 -9.39 13.18 26.40
N TYR A 204 -9.07 12.05 25.77
CA TYR A 204 -10.01 11.01 25.34
C TYR A 204 -9.46 9.66 25.79
#